data_AF-A0A6B3EFL7-F1
#
_entry.id   AF-A0A6B3EFL7-F1
#
_cell.length_a   1.000
_cell.length_b   1.000
_cell.length_c   1.000
_cell.angle_alpha   90.00
_cell.angle_beta   90.00
_cell.angle_gamma   90.00
#
_symmetry.space_group_name_H-M   'P 1'
#
loop_
_entity.id
_entity.type
_entity.pdbx_description
1 polymer ?
#
loop_
_entity_poly.entity_id
_entity_poly.type
_entity_poly.pdbx_seq_one_letter_code
_entity_poly.pdbx_strand_id
1 'polypeptide(L)' 'GKTSHAAVVARGMGKTCVCGAEELEVDTKRRRLTTSEGTVVEEGDLVSIDGSTGRVYLGEVPVVPSPVVEYFEGRM' A
#
# COMPACT_ATOMS: atom_id res chain seq x y z
N GLY A 1 7.31 9.98 7.01
CA GLY A 1 6.28 10.34 8.01
C GLY A 1 5.01 10.92 7.40
N LYS A 2 3.96 11.15 8.22
CA LYS A 2 2.59 11.54 7.77
C LYS A 2 2.51 12.88 7.01
N THR A 3 3.49 13.77 7.17
CA THR A 3 3.63 15.06 6.49
C THR A 3 4.64 15.04 5.33
N SER A 4 5.16 13.87 4.97
CA SER A 4 6.09 13.73 3.84
C SER A 4 5.41 14.03 2.49
N HIS A 5 6.23 14.33 1.48
CA HIS A 5 5.79 14.55 0.09
C HIS A 5 4.86 13.43 -0.40
N ALA A 6 5.26 12.16 -0.22
CA ALA A 6 4.44 11.01 -0.61
C ALA A 6 3.06 11.01 0.06
N ALA A 7 3.01 11.28 1.36
CA ALA A 7 1.76 11.27 2.12
C ALA A 7 0.82 12.42 1.71
N VAL A 8 1.36 13.61 1.47
CA VAL A 8 0.56 14.79 1.06
C VAL A 8 0.00 14.59 -0.35
N VAL A 9 0.83 14.14 -1.29
CA VAL A 9 0.43 13.92 -2.69
C VAL A 9 -0.60 12.80 -2.78
N ALA A 10 -0.38 11.66 -2.09
CA ALA A 10 -1.32 10.55 -2.11
C ALA A 10 -2.73 10.95 -1.63
N ARG A 11 -2.81 11.76 -0.56
CA ARG A 11 -4.08 12.31 -0.08
C ARG A 11 -4.73 13.25 -1.09
N GLY A 12 -3.96 14.14 -1.72
CA GLY A 12 -4.47 15.02 -2.77
C GLY A 12 -5.01 14.26 -3.99
N MET A 13 -4.48 13.07 -4.27
CA MET A 13 -4.89 12.22 -5.38
C MET A 13 -5.95 11.17 -5.01
N GLY A 14 -6.38 11.08 -3.74
CA GLY A 14 -7.30 10.04 -3.28
C GLY A 14 -6.72 8.61 -3.38
N LYS A 15 -5.40 8.46 -3.33
CA LYS A 15 -4.72 7.15 -3.37
C LYS A 15 -4.26 6.73 -1.98
N THR A 16 -4.29 5.42 -1.71
CA THR A 16 -3.73 4.86 -0.48
C THR A 16 -2.19 5.01 -0.45
N CYS A 17 -1.62 5.38 0.71
CA CYS A 17 -0.17 5.40 0.96
C CYS A 17 0.11 4.84 2.34
N VAL A 18 1.06 3.90 2.41
CA VAL A 18 1.78 3.58 3.63
C VAL A 18 3.16 4.22 3.49
N CYS A 19 3.51 5.11 4.41
CA CYS A 19 4.72 5.91 4.28
C CYS A 19 5.54 5.85 5.59
N GLY A 20 6.87 5.75 5.51
CA GLY A 20 7.74 5.51 6.67
C GLY A 20 8.06 4.02 6.92
N ALA A 21 8.11 3.22 5.87
CA ALA A 21 8.52 1.81 5.93
C ALA A 21 10.06 1.70 5.98
N GLU A 22 10.66 2.19 7.07
CA GLU A 22 12.12 2.29 7.24
C GLU A 22 12.79 0.91 7.40
N GLU A 23 12.01 -0.12 7.77
CA GLU A 23 12.46 -1.50 7.88
C GLU A 23 12.61 -2.22 6.53
N LEU A 24 12.23 -1.57 5.42
CA LEU A 24 12.37 -2.12 4.08
C LEU A 24 13.69 -1.65 3.45
N GLU A 25 14.52 -2.61 3.04
CA GLU A 25 15.68 -2.34 2.21
C GLU A 25 15.27 -2.36 0.73
N VAL A 26 15.56 -1.30 -0.02
CA VAL A 26 15.21 -1.19 -1.44
C VAL A 26 16.47 -1.23 -2.30
N ASP A 27 16.62 -2.29 -3.10
CA ASP A 27 17.68 -2.42 -4.09
C ASP A 27 17.13 -2.00 -5.47
N THR A 28 17.38 -0.75 -5.85
CA THR A 28 16.89 -0.18 -7.11
C THR A 28 17.58 -0.76 -8.34
N LYS A 29 18.79 -1.33 -8.20
CA LYS A 29 19.51 -1.96 -9.32
C LYS A 29 18.95 -3.34 -9.63
N ARG A 30 18.64 -4.11 -8.58
CA ARG A 30 18.02 -5.43 -8.71
C ARG A 30 16.50 -5.37 -8.79
N ARG A 31 15.91 -4.21 -8.54
CA ARG A 31 14.46 -3.94 -8.62
C ARG A 31 13.68 -4.81 -7.63
N ARG A 32 14.17 -4.86 -6.38
CA ARG A 32 13.58 -5.65 -5.31
C ARG A 32 13.58 -4.91 -3.98
N LEU A 33 12.70 -5.33 -3.09
CA LEU A 33 12.67 -4.89 -1.69
C LEU A 33 12.83 -6.10 -0.76
N THR A 34 13.50 -5.90 0.36
CA THR A 34 13.72 -6.92 1.38
C THR A 34 13.18 -6.41 2.71
N THR A 35 12.36 -7.22 3.40
CA THR A 35 11.90 -6.91 4.75
C THR A 35 12.99 -7.16 5.78
N SER A 36 12.86 -6.56 6.97
CA SER A 36 13.72 -6.84 8.13
C SER A 36 13.75 -8.33 8.52
N GLU A 37 12.70 -9.08 8.20
CA GLU A 37 12.58 -10.53 8.42
C GLU A 37 13.22 -11.37 7.30
N GLY A 38 13.76 -10.74 6.25
CA GLY A 38 14.44 -11.41 5.14
C GLY A 38 13.53 -11.80 3.97
N THR A 39 12.26 -11.43 3.98
CA THR A 39 11.35 -11.68 2.86
C THR A 39 11.70 -10.76 1.69
N VAL A 40 11.94 -11.34 0.52
CA VAL A 40 12.26 -10.61 -0.72
C VAL A 40 11.02 -10.51 -1.58
N VAL A 41 10.73 -9.30 -2.07
CA VAL A 41 9.68 -9.02 -3.05
C VAL A 41 10.35 -8.43 -4.28
N GLU A 42 10.11 -9.05 -5.42
CA GLU A 42 10.70 -8.70 -6.69
C GLU A 42 9.74 -7.82 -7.51
N GLU A 43 10.25 -7.15 -8.53
CA GLU A 43 9.40 -6.41 -9.47
C GLU A 43 8.37 -7.34 -10.13
N GLY A 44 7.11 -6.93 -10.10
CA GLY A 44 5.99 -7.70 -10.66
C GLY A 44 5.22 -8.50 -9.61
N ASP A 45 5.76 -8.67 -8.41
CA ASP A 45 5.03 -9.29 -7.32
C ASP A 45 3.86 -8.41 -6.87
N LEU A 46 2.73 -9.07 -6.59
CA LEU A 46 1.54 -8.39 -6.12
C LEU A 46 1.67 -8.12 -4.62
N VAL A 47 1.43 -6.87 -4.24
CA VAL A 47 1.44 -6.42 -2.84
C VAL A 47 0.17 -5.64 -2.57
N SER A 48 -0.47 -5.93 -1.45
CA SER A 48 -1.65 -5.22 -0.97
C SER A 48 -1.27 -4.30 0.19
N ILE A 49 -1.84 -3.10 0.26
CA ILE A 49 -1.56 -2.14 1.34
C ILE A 49 -2.84 -1.60 1.96
N ASP A 50 -2.82 -1.43 3.28
CA ASP A 50 -3.88 -0.78 4.04
C ASP A 50 -3.36 0.56 4.60
N GLY A 51 -3.77 1.65 3.96
CA GLY A 51 -3.40 3.01 4.34
C GLY A 51 -4.02 3.50 5.65
N SER A 52 -5.03 2.81 6.20
CA SER A 52 -5.66 3.14 7.48
C SER A 52 -4.86 2.59 8.65
N THR A 53 -4.43 1.33 8.57
CA THR A 53 -3.64 0.66 9.63
C THR A 53 -2.14 0.79 9.42
N GLY A 54 -1.69 1.10 8.20
CA GLY A 54 -0.27 1.12 7.83
C GLY A 54 0.31 -0.26 7.49
N ARG A 55 -0.53 -1.29 7.35
CA ARG A 55 -0.08 -2.67 7.07
C ARG A 55 0.16 -2.90 5.59
N VAL A 56 1.13 -3.76 5.30
CA VAL A 56 1.51 -4.21 3.96
C VAL A 56 1.44 -5.73 3.96
N TYR A 57 0.86 -6.30 2.90
CA TYR A 57 0.62 -7.74 2.76
C TYR A 57 1.18 -8.23 1.43
N LEU A 58 1.80 -9.40 1.44
CA LEU A 58 2.22 -10.08 0.21
C LEU A 58 1.03 -10.76 -0.44
N GLY A 59 0.94 -10.61 -1.76
CA GLY A 59 -0.15 -11.15 -2.55
C GLY A 59 -1.44 -10.33 -2.45
N GLU A 60 -2.50 -10.93 -2.99
CA GLU A 60 -3.80 -10.29 -3.15
C GLU A 60 -4.61 -10.43 -1.86
N VAL A 61 -5.08 -9.30 -1.34
CA VAL A 61 -6.04 -9.28 -0.25
C VAL A 61 -7.42 -8.97 -0.84
N PRO A 62 -8.44 -9.82 -0.61
CA PRO A 62 -9.80 -9.56 -1.09
C PRO A 62 -10.30 -8.20 -0.62
N VAL A 63 -10.79 -7.39 -1.55
CA VAL A 63 -11.36 -6.07 -1.26
C VAL A 63 -12.88 -6.11 -1.40
N VAL A 64 -13.55 -5.29 -0.58
CA VAL A 64 -14.99 -5.06 -0.67
C VAL A 64 -15.27 -3.62 -1.07
N PRO A 65 -16.36 -3.35 -1.79
CA PRO A 65 -16.81 -1.99 -2.03
C PRO A 65 -17.03 -1.26 -0.70
N SER A 66 -16.77 0.05 -0.69
CA SER A 66 -17.15 0.89 0.46
C SER A 66 -18.69 0.95 0.56
N PRO A 67 -19.27 1.02 1.77
CA PRO A 67 -20.70 1.23 1.94
C PRO A 67 -21.24 2.45 1.18
N VAL A 68 -20.41 3.49 1.01
CA VAL A 68 -20.75 4.67 0.21
C VAL A 68 -20.90 4.30 -1.26
N VAL A 69 -20.01 3.46 -1.79
CA VAL A 69 -20.10 2.95 -3.16
C VAL A 69 -21.33 2.07 -3.32
N GLU A 70 -21.60 1.17 -2.38
CA GLU A 70 -22.79 0.32 -2.42
C GLU A 70 -24.09 1.13 -2.42
N TYR A 71 -24.14 2.22 -1.64
CA TYR A 71 -25.25 3.15 -1.62
C TYR A 71 -25.44 3.85 -2.98
N PHE A 72 -24.37 4.38 -3.57
CA PHE A 72 -24.45 5.04 -4.89
C PHE A 72 -24.78 4.07 -6.02
N GLU A 73 -24.40 2.79 -5.90
CA GLU A 73 -24.73 1.73 -6.86
C GLU A 73 -26.13 1.14 -6.67
N GLY A 74 -26.90 1.59 -5.66
CA GLY A 74 -28.26 1.10 -5.39
C GLY A 74 -28.32 -0.34 -4.89
N ARG A 75 -27.23 -0.83 -4.27
CA ARG A 75 -27.07 -2.18 -3.74
C ARG A 75 -27.35 -2.29 -2.23
N MET A 76 -27.68 -1.16 -1.60
CA MET A 76 -28.10 -1.01 -0.21
C MET A 76 -29.51 -0.43 -0.15
#